data_AF-A0A345I0F2-F1
#
_entry.id   AF-A0A345I0F2-F1
#
_cell.length_a   1.000
_cell.length_b   1.000
_cell.length_c   1.000
_cell.angle_alpha   90.00
_cell.angle_beta   90.00
_cell.angle_gamma   90.00
#
_symmetry.space_group_name_H-M   'P 1'
#
loop_
_entity.id
_entity.type
_entity.pdbx_description
1 polymer ?
#
loop_
_entity_poly.entity_id
_entity_poly.type
_entity_poly.pdbx_seq_one_letter_code
_entity_poly.pdbx_strand_id
1 'polypeptide(L)' 'MDDAPRLGLPGLEPVPVAGCAVCTALGAGREEARRSGDLSRVSDRNVEIARHPHGRSGQWPAPGSAS' A
#
# COMPACT_ATOMS: atom_id res chain seq x y z
N MET A 1 27.45 26.73 0.28
CA MET A 1 26.28 25.99 0.76
C MET A 1 25.87 25.09 -0.37
N ASP A 2 25.97 23.79 -0.17
CA ASP A 2 25.64 22.78 -1.18
C ASP A 2 24.16 22.86 -1.57
N ASP A 3 23.85 22.48 -2.82
CA ASP A 3 22.48 22.44 -3.33
C ASP A 3 21.64 21.46 -2.49
N ALA A 4 20.46 21.90 -2.05
CA ALA A 4 19.58 21.08 -1.25
C ALA A 4 19.05 19.90 -2.10
N PRO A 5 19.00 18.67 -1.55
CA PRO A 5 18.51 17.53 -2.29
C PRO A 5 17.06 17.77 -2.72
N ARG A 6 16.81 17.64 -4.02
CA ARG A 6 15.46 17.72 -4.59
C ARG A 6 14.71 16.43 -4.27
N LEU A 7 14.01 16.41 -3.14
CA LEU A 7 13.03 15.38 -2.82
C LEU A 7 11.84 15.53 -3.78
N GLY A 8 11.49 14.46 -4.50
CA GLY A 8 10.30 14.44 -5.34
C GLY A 8 9.03 14.70 -4.53
N LEU A 9 7.96 15.17 -5.19
CA LEU A 9 6.66 15.32 -4.55
C LEU A 9 6.17 13.97 -4.00
N PRO A 10 5.48 13.94 -2.84
CA PRO A 10 4.89 12.71 -2.33
C PRO A 10 3.93 12.13 -3.38
N GLY A 11 4.01 10.82 -3.56
CA GLY A 11 3.14 10.10 -4.49
C GLY A 11 1.65 10.24 -4.11
N LEU A 12 0.78 9.91 -5.07
CA LEU A 12 -0.65 9.85 -4.81
C LEU A 12 -0.97 8.87 -3.70
N GLU A 13 -2.06 9.14 -2.99
CA GLU A 13 -2.51 8.25 -1.94
C GLU A 13 -2.90 6.87 -2.50
N PRO A 14 -2.41 5.76 -1.91
CA PRO A 14 -2.66 4.43 -2.46
C PRO A 14 -4.13 4.02 -2.28
N VAL A 15 -4.64 3.32 -3.29
CA VAL A 15 -6.01 2.82 -3.35
C VAL A 15 -6.05 1.39 -2.80
N PRO A 16 -6.87 1.09 -1.78
CA PRO A 16 -7.11 -0.27 -1.33
C PRO A 16 -7.60 -1.18 -2.46
N VAL A 17 -7.04 -2.39 -2.57
CA VAL A 17 -7.53 -3.37 -3.55
C VAL A 17 -8.87 -3.94 -3.11
N ALA A 18 -9.87 -3.81 -3.98
CA ALA A 18 -11.20 -4.37 -3.78
C ALA A 18 -11.15 -5.89 -3.62
N GLY A 19 -11.94 -6.43 -2.69
CA GLY A 19 -11.99 -7.86 -2.40
C GLY A 19 -10.86 -8.38 -1.50
N CYS A 20 -9.86 -7.57 -1.17
CA CYS A 20 -8.90 -7.90 -0.13
C CYS A 20 -9.39 -7.42 1.24
N ALA A 21 -9.57 -8.35 2.17
CA ALA A 21 -9.97 -8.04 3.55
C ALA A 21 -8.96 -7.13 4.27
N VAL A 22 -7.65 -7.34 4.06
CA VAL A 22 -6.60 -6.52 4.67
C VAL A 22 -6.65 -5.09 4.16
N CYS A 23 -6.68 -4.89 2.83
CA CYS A 23 -6.78 -3.55 2.26
C CYS A 23 -8.10 -2.85 2.65
N THR A 24 -9.20 -3.60 2.75
CA THR A 24 -10.47 -3.05 3.22
C THR A 24 -10.37 -2.55 4.66
N ALA A 25 -9.78 -3.34 5.56
CA ALA A 25 -9.58 -2.95 6.95
C ALA A 25 -8.62 -1.75 7.10
N LEU A 26 -7.53 -1.74 6.32
CA LEU A 26 -6.58 -0.62 6.30
C LEU A 26 -7.23 0.67 5.77
N GLY A 27 -8.05 0.57 4.72
CA GLY A 27 -8.83 1.68 4.18
C GLY A 27 -9.81 2.25 5.20
N ALA A 28 -10.58 1.40 5.88
CA ALA A 28 -11.49 1.81 6.94
C ALA A 28 -10.76 2.48 8.12
N GLY A 29 -9.64 1.89 8.56
CA GLY A 29 -8.81 2.45 9.62
C GLY A 29 -8.15 3.78 9.24
N ARG A 30 -7.88 4.00 7.94
CA ARG A 30 -7.40 5.29 7.42
C ARG A 30 -8.49 6.36 7.49
N GLU A 31 -9.70 6.05 7.09
CA GLU A 31 -10.83 7.00 7.18
C GLU A 31 -11.11 7.39 8.64
N GLU A 32 -11.03 6.42 9.55
CA GLU A 32 -11.19 6.71 10.98
C GLU A 32 -10.09 7.63 11.51
N ALA A 33 -8.84 7.36 11.15
CA ALA A 33 -7.72 8.23 11.51
C ALA A 33 -7.88 9.66 10.96
N ARG A 34 -8.46 9.83 9.76
CA ARG A 34 -8.80 11.17 9.25
C ARG A 34 -9.85 11.87 10.11
N ARG A 35 -10.91 11.16 10.49
CA ARG A 35 -11.98 11.73 11.33
C ARG A 35 -11.45 12.15 12.69
N SER A 36 -10.49 11.43 13.25
CA SER A 36 -9.86 11.77 14.53
C SER A 36 -8.73 12.79 14.42
N GLY A 37 -8.36 13.22 13.21
CA GLY A 37 -7.24 14.14 12.99
C GLY A 37 -5.85 13.50 13.17
N ASP A 38 -5.76 12.17 13.23
CA ASP A 38 -4.49 11.46 13.41
C ASP A 38 -3.79 11.24 12.06
N LEU A 39 -3.12 12.29 11.59
CA LEU A 39 -2.42 12.27 10.30
C LEU A 39 -1.23 11.30 10.27
N SER A 40 -0.63 10.98 11.43
CA SER A 40 0.41 9.95 11.52
C SER A 40 -0.16 8.61 11.13
N ARG A 41 -1.29 8.22 11.73
CA ARG A 41 -1.97 6.97 11.39
C ARG A 41 -2.45 6.92 9.95
N VAL A 42 -2.90 8.05 9.39
CA VAL A 42 -3.26 8.12 7.96
C VAL A 42 -2.06 7.75 7.08
N SER A 43 -0.89 8.34 7.38
CA SER A 43 0.35 8.04 6.67
C SER A 43 0.77 6.57 6.82
N ASP A 44 0.69 6.02 8.04
CA ASP A 44 1.02 4.61 8.29
C ASP A 44 0.11 3.67 7.48
N ARG A 45 -1.20 3.90 7.51
CA ARG A 45 -2.16 3.11 6.71
C ARG A 45 -1.87 3.22 5.21
N ASN A 46 -1.48 4.39 4.71
CA ASN A 46 -1.07 4.57 3.32
C ASN A 46 0.15 3.70 2.99
N VAL A 47 1.18 3.71 3.83
CA VAL A 47 2.36 2.87 3.63
C VAL A 47 2.00 1.38 3.66
N GLU A 48 1.12 0.96 4.57
CA GLU A 48 0.66 -0.43 4.67
C GLU A 48 -0.12 -0.87 3.42
N ILE A 49 -1.04 -0.05 2.91
CA ILE A 49 -1.78 -0.34 1.66
C ILE A 49 -0.81 -0.43 0.47
N ALA A 50 0.11 0.52 0.34
CA ALA A 50 1.07 0.54 -0.77
C ALA A 50 2.02 -0.66 -0.76
N ARG A 51 2.35 -1.19 0.42
CA ARG A 51 3.26 -2.32 0.58
C ARG A 51 2.55 -3.67 0.65
N HIS A 52 1.22 -3.69 0.71
CA HIS A 52 0.47 -4.94 0.83
C HIS A 52 0.57 -5.76 -0.48
N PRO A 53 1.13 -6.98 -0.45
CA PRO A 53 1.40 -7.73 -1.67
C PRO A 53 0.11 -8.26 -2.31
N HIS A 54 -0.16 -7.84 -3.55
CA HIS A 54 -1.29 -8.34 -4.37
C HIS A 54 -0.87 -9.18 -5.58
N GLY A 55 0.40 -9.53 -5.70
CA GLY A 55 0.89 -10.24 -6.87
C GLY A 55 2.41 -10.33 -6.98
N ARG A 56 3.08 -10.79 -5.91
CA ARG A 56 4.20 -11.70 -6.13
C ARG A 56 3.56 -13.08 -6.03
N SER A 57 3.27 -13.71 -7.17
CA SER A 57 2.96 -15.13 -7.22
C SER A 57 4.10 -15.86 -6.51
N GLY A 58 3.93 -16.16 -5.22
CA GLY A 58 4.79 -17.05 -4.45
C GLY A 58 4.52 -18.53 -4.77
N GLN A 59 3.80 -18.79 -5.86
CA GLN A 59 3.65 -20.11 -6.45
C GLN A 59 3.48 -19.98 -7.96
N TRP A 60 4.58 -19.98 -8.70
CA TRP A 60 4.76 -20.87 -9.84
C TRP A 60 6.27 -20.92 -10.16
N PRO A 61 6.91 -22.11 -10.26
CA PRO A 61 6.52 -23.11 -11.26
C PRO A 61 6.64 -24.60 -10.86
N ALA A 62 5.71 -25.45 -11.34
CA ALA A 62 5.93 -26.87 -11.66
C ALA A 62 4.66 -27.55 -12.24
N PRO A 63 4.75 -28.68 -12.97
CA PRO A 63 5.72 -29.06 -14.00
C PRO A 63 5.00 -29.56 -15.29
N GLY A 64 5.70 -29.57 -16.43
CA GLY A 64 5.45 -30.47 -17.56
C GLY A 64 4.01 -30.61 -18.08
N SER A 65 3.60 -29.74 -19.01
CA SER A 65 2.71 -30.16 -20.09
C SER A 65 3.55 -30.93 -21.11
N ALA A 66 3.87 -32.17 -20.75
CA ALA A 66 4.28 -33.17 -21.72
C ALA A 66 3.02 -33.77 -22.37
N SER A 67 3.15 -34.02 -23.67
CA SER A 67 2.29 -34.75 -24.60
C SER A 67 1.17 -33.95 -25.27
#